data_AF-A0A5N8XYF8-F1
#
_entry.id   AF-A0A5N8XYF8-F1
#
_cell.length_a   1.000
_cell.length_b   1.000
_cell.length_c   1.000
_cell.angle_alpha   90.00
_cell.angle_beta   90.00
_cell.angle_gamma   90.00
#
_symmetry.space_group_name_H-M   'P 1'
#
loop_
_entity.id
_entity.type
_entity.pdbx_description
1 polymer ?
#
loop_
_entity_poly.entity_id
_entity_poly.type
_entity_poly.pdbx_seq_one_letter_code
_entity_poly.pdbx_strand_id
1 'polypeptide(L)'
;AAVAAAAVGTLLAPTPAQAAPNASPDRARAIAKRMIDDSAQYHCFARVVDRESDWRVTASNPSSGAYGLVQALPGSKMASAGPDWRTNPATQIKWGLKYMKHRYSSPCGAWRFLRANGWY
;
A
#
# COMPACT_ATOMS: atom_id res chain seq x y z
N ALA A 1 42.06 9.78 47.31
CA ALA A 1 42.33 9.20 45.98
C ALA A 1 41.00 8.99 45.28
N ALA A 2 40.82 9.58 44.10
CA ALA A 2 39.62 9.47 43.27
C ALA A 2 39.82 8.40 42.18
N VAL A 3 38.84 7.52 41.99
CA VAL A 3 38.61 6.64 40.81
C VAL A 3 37.31 5.87 41.08
N ALA A 4 36.39 5.61 40.17
CA ALA A 4 36.03 6.13 38.85
C ALA A 4 34.62 5.57 38.58
N ALA A 5 33.80 6.34 37.87
CA ALA A 5 32.48 5.93 37.41
C ALA A 5 32.58 4.91 36.27
N ALA A 6 31.64 3.97 36.20
CA ALA A 6 31.33 3.22 34.99
C ALA A 6 29.82 3.27 34.76
N ALA A 7 29.40 4.17 33.88
CA ALA A 7 28.04 4.22 33.36
C ALA A 7 27.87 3.10 32.34
N VAL A 8 26.96 2.16 32.62
CA VAL A 8 26.55 1.15 31.65
C VAL A 8 25.58 1.82 30.67
N GLY A 9 26.09 2.19 29.50
CA GLY A 9 25.28 2.67 28.39
C GLY A 9 24.41 1.55 27.84
N THR A 10 23.11 1.62 28.08
CA THR A 10 22.13 0.79 27.39
C THR A 10 22.06 1.22 25.92
N LEU A 11 22.49 0.34 25.02
CA LEU A 11 22.25 0.47 23.59
C LEU A 11 20.73 0.36 23.36
N LEU A 12 20.09 1.50 23.08
CA LEU A 12 18.75 1.52 22.49
C LEU A 12 18.87 0.98 21.06
N ALA A 13 18.53 -0.30 20.87
CA ALA A 13 18.29 -0.83 19.53
C ALA A 13 17.12 -0.04 18.92
N PRO A 14 17.19 0.38 17.64
CA PRO A 14 16.05 0.99 16.98
C PRO A 14 14.97 -0.07 16.85
N THR A 15 13.89 0.06 17.63
CA THR A 15 12.66 -0.68 17.40
C THR A 15 12.21 -0.41 15.97
N PRO A 16 11.92 -1.44 15.15
CA PRO A 16 11.30 -1.19 13.85
C PRO A 16 9.99 -0.45 14.14
N ALA A 17 9.81 0.71 13.49
CA ALA A 17 8.58 1.46 13.58
C ALA A 17 7.42 0.50 13.28
N GLN A 18 6.64 0.16 14.30
CA GLN A 18 5.38 -0.56 14.15
C GLN A 18 4.52 0.25 13.18
N ALA A 19 4.54 -0.11 11.89
CA ALA A 19 3.51 0.29 10.96
C ALA A 19 2.19 -0.07 11.63
N ALA A 20 1.34 0.93 11.85
CA ALA A 20 0.15 0.80 12.68
C ALA A 20 -0.58 -0.53 12.36
N PRO A 21 -1.05 -1.30 13.36
CA PRO A 21 -1.66 -2.62 13.15
C PRO A 21 -2.85 -2.62 12.18
N ASN A 22 -3.36 -1.45 11.79
CA ASN A 22 -4.42 -1.23 10.82
C ASN A 22 -3.94 -1.18 9.35
N ALA A 23 -2.63 -1.10 9.09
CA ALA A 23 -2.03 -0.87 7.77
C ALA A 23 -1.04 -1.97 7.34
N SER A 24 -1.04 -3.14 7.97
CA SER A 24 -0.16 -4.25 7.58
C SER A 24 -0.52 -4.81 6.19
N PRO A 25 0.48 -5.28 5.42
CA PRO A 25 0.26 -5.95 4.13
C PRO A 25 -0.78 -7.07 4.17
N ASP A 26 -0.72 -7.94 5.18
CA ASP A 26 -1.65 -9.07 5.32
C ASP A 26 -3.09 -8.63 5.54
N ARG A 27 -3.28 -7.56 6.32
CA ARG A 27 -4.61 -7.00 6.57
C ARG A 27 -5.16 -6.34 5.31
N ALA A 28 -4.32 -5.66 4.54
CA ALA A 28 -4.70 -5.10 3.25
C ALA A 28 -5.11 -6.20 2.25
N ARG A 29 -4.35 -7.31 2.17
CA ARG A 29 -4.69 -8.50 1.37
C ARG A 29 -6.03 -9.09 1.79
N ALA A 30 -6.25 -9.27 3.09
CA ALA A 30 -7.49 -9.81 3.64
C ALA A 30 -8.72 -8.92 3.33
N ILE A 31 -8.55 -7.60 3.43
CA ILE A 31 -9.60 -6.63 3.08
C ILE A 31 -9.88 -6.69 1.57
N ALA A 32 -8.85 -6.68 0.72
CA ALA A 32 -9.02 -6.78 -0.72
C ALA A 32 -9.79 -8.05 -1.12
N LYS A 33 -9.48 -9.19 -0.49
CA LYS A 33 -10.16 -10.46 -0.74
C LYS A 33 -11.64 -10.43 -0.34
N ARG A 34 -12.02 -9.64 0.66
CA ARG A 34 -13.43 -9.45 1.07
C ARG A 34 -14.18 -8.44 0.18
N MET A 35 -13.46 -7.57 -0.52
CA MET A 35 -14.04 -6.52 -1.36
C MET A 35 -14.15 -6.94 -2.84
N ILE A 36 -13.45 -8.00 -3.23
CA ILE A 36 -13.35 -8.48 -4.62
C ILE A 36 -13.82 -9.94 -4.63
N ASP A 37 -15.12 -10.14 -4.78
CA ASP A 37 -15.74 -11.48 -4.72
C ASP A 37 -15.29 -12.39 -5.86
N ASP A 38 -14.97 -11.82 -7.02
CA ASP A 38 -14.42 -12.57 -8.15
C ASP A 38 -12.94 -12.89 -7.92
N SER A 39 -12.64 -14.19 -7.79
CA SER A 39 -11.29 -14.67 -7.49
C SER A 39 -10.28 -14.31 -8.59
N ALA A 40 -10.67 -14.31 -9.86
CA ALA A 40 -9.78 -13.93 -10.95
C ALA A 40 -9.44 -12.43 -10.89
N GLN A 41 -10.43 -11.57 -10.64
CA GLN A 41 -10.22 -10.14 -10.45
C GLN A 41 -9.33 -9.86 -9.24
N TYR A 42 -9.54 -10.58 -8.12
CA TYR A 42 -8.68 -10.48 -6.97
C TYR A 42 -7.23 -10.84 -7.30
N HIS A 43 -6.98 -11.96 -7.99
CA HIS A 43 -5.64 -12.36 -8.38
C HIS A 43 -4.95 -11.34 -9.30
N CYS A 44 -5.69 -10.76 -10.26
CA CYS A 44 -5.17 -9.70 -11.11
C CYS A 44 -4.87 -8.41 -10.33
N PHE A 45 -5.79 -7.97 -9.46
CA PHE A 45 -5.60 -6.82 -8.58
C PHE A 45 -4.37 -7.01 -7.70
N ALA A 46 -4.22 -8.19 -7.09
CA ALA A 46 -3.12 -8.50 -6.19
C ALA A 46 -1.76 -8.37 -6.87
N ARG A 47 -1.63 -8.87 -8.11
CA ARG A 47 -0.37 -8.75 -8.89
C ARG A 47 -0.01 -7.31 -9.21
N VAL A 48 -1.00 -6.45 -9.48
CA VAL A 48 -0.74 -5.01 -9.64
C VAL A 48 -0.25 -4.44 -8.31
N VAL A 49 -0.98 -4.65 -7.21
CA VAL A 49 -0.60 -4.09 -5.89
C VAL A 49 0.75 -4.61 -5.38
N ASP A 50 1.09 -5.88 -5.64
CA ASP A 50 2.41 -6.46 -5.36
C ASP A 50 3.51 -5.66 -6.07
N ARG A 51 3.33 -5.34 -7.36
CA ARG A 51 4.30 -4.57 -8.15
C ARG A 51 4.39 -3.11 -7.72
N GLU A 52 3.26 -2.50 -7.39
CA GLU A 52 3.16 -1.07 -7.10
C GLU A 52 3.65 -0.71 -5.70
N SER A 53 3.36 -1.54 -4.70
CA SER A 53 3.54 -1.14 -3.29
C SER A 53 4.07 -2.23 -2.37
N ASP A 54 4.17 -3.47 -2.84
CA ASP A 54 4.35 -4.65 -1.98
C ASP A 54 3.33 -4.67 -0.82
N TRP A 55 2.10 -4.26 -1.13
CA TRP A 55 0.97 -4.13 -0.19
C TRP A 55 1.19 -3.18 1.00
N ARG A 56 2.20 -2.31 0.94
CA ARG A 56 2.40 -1.26 1.95
C ARG A 56 1.41 -0.12 1.70
N VAL A 57 0.42 0.01 2.59
CA VAL A 57 -0.63 1.06 2.54
C VAL A 57 -0.05 2.48 2.53
N THR A 58 1.14 2.66 3.10
CA THR A 58 1.86 3.94 3.14
C THR A 58 3.05 4.01 2.19
N ALA A 59 3.15 3.09 1.21
CA ALA A 59 4.18 3.17 0.17
C ALA A 59 4.12 4.54 -0.52
N SER A 60 5.27 5.21 -0.58
CA SER A 60 5.41 6.49 -1.24
C SER A 60 6.63 6.44 -2.13
N ASN A 61 6.47 6.84 -3.40
CA ASN A 61 7.59 7.03 -4.30
C ASN A 61 8.04 8.50 -4.24
N PRO A 62 9.22 8.82 -3.69
CA PRO A 62 9.66 10.20 -3.52
C PRO A 62 9.98 10.91 -4.84
N SER A 63 10.33 10.17 -5.89
CA SER A 63 10.65 10.75 -7.20
C SER A 63 9.39 11.18 -7.96
N SER A 64 8.32 10.38 -7.92
CA SER A 64 7.07 10.68 -8.63
C SER A 64 5.98 11.31 -7.75
N GLY A 65 6.02 11.11 -6.44
CA GLY A 65 4.94 11.49 -5.52
C GLY A 65 3.76 10.50 -5.48
N ALA A 66 3.88 9.33 -6.12
CA ALA A 66 2.87 8.28 -6.09
C ALA A 66 2.71 7.70 -4.67
N TYR A 67 1.47 7.33 -4.30
CA TYR A 67 1.16 6.93 -2.91
C TYR A 67 0.17 5.76 -2.82
N GLY A 68 0.39 4.91 -1.81
CA GLY A 68 -0.50 3.86 -1.36
C GLY A 68 -0.44 2.57 -2.18
N LEU A 69 -1.41 1.69 -1.93
CA LEU A 69 -1.50 0.34 -2.49
C LEU A 69 -1.45 0.31 -4.02
N VAL A 70 -2.09 1.29 -4.66
CA VAL A 70 -2.19 1.40 -6.12
C VAL A 70 -1.38 2.57 -6.68
N GLN A 71 -0.42 3.10 -5.90
CA GLN A 71 0.50 4.17 -6.30
C GLN A 71 -0.20 5.33 -7.04
N ALA A 72 -1.28 5.87 -6.44
CA ALA A 72 -2.08 6.93 -7.04
C ALA A 72 -1.26 8.23 -7.19
N LEU A 73 -1.40 8.90 -8.34
CA LEU A 73 -0.71 10.16 -8.64
C LEU A 73 -1.69 11.29 -9.05
N PRO A 74 -1.82 12.36 -8.23
CA PRO A 74 -1.40 12.45 -6.83
C PRO A 74 -2.24 11.52 -5.92
N GLY A 75 -1.66 11.12 -4.79
CA GLY A 75 -2.32 10.27 -3.79
C GLY A 75 -3.64 10.85 -3.28
N SER A 76 -3.77 12.18 -3.25
CA SER A 76 -4.98 12.90 -2.81
C SER A 76 -6.24 12.56 -3.61
N LYS A 77 -6.12 12.00 -4.83
CA LYS A 77 -7.27 11.50 -5.60
C LYS A 77 -8.08 10.44 -4.83
N MET A 78 -7.42 9.69 -3.94
CA MET A 78 -8.07 8.69 -3.10
C MET A 78 -9.05 9.30 -2.07
N ALA A 79 -8.97 10.60 -1.80
CA ALA A 79 -9.94 11.30 -0.95
C ALA A 79 -11.39 11.18 -1.45
N SER A 80 -11.59 10.97 -2.75
CA SER A 80 -12.91 10.72 -3.35
C SER A 80 -13.54 9.38 -2.91
N ALA A 81 -12.76 8.46 -2.33
CA ALA A 81 -13.26 7.21 -1.78
C ALA A 81 -13.48 7.26 -0.26
N GLY A 82 -12.82 8.19 0.44
CA GLY A 82 -12.92 8.41 1.88
C GLY A 82 -11.83 9.38 2.39
N PRO A 83 -12.10 10.16 3.46
CA PRO A 83 -11.14 11.14 4.00
C PRO A 83 -9.91 10.50 4.67
N ASP A 84 -10.01 9.23 5.05
CA ASP A 84 -8.98 8.42 5.73
C ASP A 84 -8.04 7.67 4.77
N TRP A 85 -8.03 8.05 3.48
CA TRP A 85 -7.30 7.39 2.41
C TRP A 85 -5.80 7.20 2.66
N ARG A 86 -5.19 8.04 3.50
CA ARG A 86 -3.74 7.95 3.78
C ARG A 86 -3.38 6.64 4.47
N THR A 87 -4.23 6.13 5.36
CA THR A 87 -3.88 4.98 6.21
C THR A 87 -4.90 3.85 6.17
N ASN A 88 -6.06 4.06 5.53
CA ASN A 88 -7.08 3.03 5.42
C ASN A 88 -6.94 2.21 4.11
N PRO A 89 -6.54 0.93 4.18
CA PRO A 89 -6.44 0.06 3.01
C PRO A 89 -7.79 -0.11 2.29
N ALA A 90 -8.92 -0.17 3.00
CA ALA A 90 -10.22 -0.32 2.36
C ALA A 90 -10.56 0.89 1.47
N THR A 91 -10.23 2.10 1.92
CA THR A 91 -10.40 3.33 1.15
C THR A 91 -9.52 3.32 -0.10
N GLN A 92 -8.25 2.92 0.03
CA GLN A 92 -7.34 2.84 -1.11
C GLN A 92 -7.77 1.75 -2.13
N ILE A 93 -8.19 0.57 -1.64
CA ILE A 93 -8.69 -0.52 -2.49
C ILE A 93 -9.97 -0.08 -3.22
N LYS A 94 -10.92 0.55 -2.53
CA LYS A 94 -12.15 1.08 -3.13
C LYS A 94 -11.84 2.05 -4.27
N TRP A 95 -10.91 2.98 -4.03
CA TRP A 95 -10.48 3.91 -5.06
C TRP A 95 -9.79 3.20 -6.23
N GLY A 96 -8.85 2.29 -5.94
CA GLY A 96 -8.11 1.53 -6.94
C GLY A 96 -8.99 0.69 -7.85
N LEU A 97 -10.00 0.02 -7.29
CA LEU A 97 -10.98 -0.75 -8.08
C LEU A 97 -11.79 0.15 -9.02
N LYS A 98 -12.22 1.34 -8.55
CA LYS A 98 -12.91 2.32 -9.39
C LYS A 98 -12.01 2.82 -10.51
N TYR A 99 -10.75 3.13 -10.20
CA TYR A 99 -9.76 3.58 -11.18
C TYR A 99 -9.50 2.50 -12.24
N MET A 100 -9.23 1.26 -11.82
CA MET A 100 -8.99 0.14 -12.75
C MET A 100 -10.20 -0.14 -13.64
N LYS A 101 -11.41 -0.09 -13.08
CA LYS A 101 -12.64 -0.23 -13.86
C LYS A 101 -12.78 0.85 -14.93
N HIS A 102 -12.51 2.11 -14.58
CA HIS A 102 -12.65 3.22 -15.52
C HIS A 102 -11.57 3.23 -16.60
N ARG A 103 -10.30 3.02 -16.22
CA ARG A 103 -9.15 3.15 -17.12
C ARG A 103 -8.85 1.89 -17.93
N TYR A 104 -9.15 0.73 -17.35
CA TYR A 104 -8.75 -0.59 -17.86
C TYR A 104 -9.92 -1.58 -17.98
N SER A 105 -11.17 -1.13 -17.78
CA SER A 105 -12.39 -1.96 -17.70
C SER A 105 -12.49 -2.88 -16.49
N SER A 106 -11.38 -3.42 -15.98
CA SER A 106 -11.34 -4.30 -14.80
C SER A 106 -9.94 -4.42 -14.20
N PRO A 107 -9.79 -4.96 -12.98
CA PRO A 107 -8.48 -5.36 -12.44
C PRO A 107 -7.67 -6.27 -13.36
N CYS A 108 -8.30 -7.24 -14.03
CA CYS A 108 -7.60 -8.06 -15.02
C CYS A 108 -7.21 -7.29 -16.28
N GLY A 109 -8.00 -6.31 -16.70
CA GLY A 109 -7.59 -5.38 -17.76
C GLY A 109 -6.37 -4.57 -17.36
N ALA A 110 -6.31 -4.11 -16.11
CA ALA A 110 -5.16 -3.37 -15.57
C ALA A 110 -3.91 -4.24 -15.53
N TRP A 111 -4.02 -5.48 -15.04
CA TRP A 111 -2.90 -6.42 -15.02
C TRP A 111 -2.38 -6.74 -16.43
N ARG A 112 -3.28 -6.96 -17.41
CA ARG A 112 -2.90 -7.16 -18.81
C ARG A 112 -2.15 -5.95 -19.35
N PHE A 113 -2.63 -4.75 -19.06
CA PHE A 113 -1.99 -3.51 -19.47
C PHE A 113 -0.58 -3.37 -18.88
N LEU A 114 -0.44 -3.54 -17.55
CA LEU A 114 0.84 -3.48 -16.86
C LEU A 114 1.85 -4.47 -17.43
N ARG A 115 1.44 -5.72 -17.68
CA ARG A 115 2.31 -6.71 -18.31
C ARG A 115 2.77 -6.35 -19.72
N ALA A 116 1.90 -5.72 -20.51
CA ALA A 116 2.20 -5.39 -21.89
C ALA A 116 3.07 -4.12 -22.02
N ASN A 117 2.94 -3.18 -21.10
CA ASN A 117 3.56 -1.86 -21.22
C ASN A 117 4.66 -1.61 -20.19
N GLY A 118 4.72 -2.38 -19.10
CA GLY A 118 5.67 -2.19 -18.01
C GLY A 118 5.31 -1.04 -17.05
N TRP A 119 4.17 -0.37 -17.25
CA TRP A 119 3.68 0.71 -16.41
C TRP A 119 2.18 0.58 -16.11
N TYR A 120 1.73 1.22 -15.03
CA TYR A 120 0.36 1.22 -14.51
C TYR A 120 -0.16 2.63 -14.27
#